data_AF-A0A8H7H9Q7-F1
#
_entry.id   AF-A0A8H7H9Q7-F1
#
_cell.length_a   1.000
_cell.length_b   1.000
_cell.length_c   1.000
_cell.angle_alpha   90.00
_cell.angle_beta   90.00
_cell.angle_gamma   90.00
#
_symmetry.space_group_name_H-M   'P 1'
#
loop_
_entity.id
_entity.type
_entity.pdbx_description
1 polymer ?
#
loop_
_entity_poly.entity_id
_entity_poly.type
_entity_poly.pdbx_seq_one_letter_code
_entity_poly.pdbx_strand_id
1 'polypeptide(L)'
;MMSTTTTIRFVRSLAPCLASPRGPSASFQGTRFLHTTTLRRNSALTNILGDGPAPAVQVKSAGETGIELADGLILPGACIFLAGRVFLWDVPTPNDRWSNWKLEHFEIFDVIVPKPELLLLGTGKSAMLLPPKFREYLSKAGVQIDTMDTRNACSTYNLLAEEGRRVAAALLPIHPRSWERK
;
A
#
# COMPACT_ATOMS: atom_id res chain seq x y z
N MET A 1 -18.40 16.03 -72.04
CA MET A 1 -17.42 17.00 -71.54
C MET A 1 -16.25 16.24 -70.95
N MET A 2 -15.07 16.39 -71.57
CA MET A 2 -13.70 16.35 -71.02
C MET A 2 -13.30 15.13 -70.15
N SER A 3 -12.15 14.47 -70.27
CA SER A 3 -11.07 14.37 -71.27
C SER A 3 -10.03 13.43 -70.63
N THR A 4 -9.53 12.46 -71.41
CA THR A 4 -8.13 11.92 -71.47
C THR A 4 -7.36 11.58 -70.17
N THR A 5 -6.96 10.31 -69.96
CA THR A 5 -5.76 9.60 -70.52
C THR A 5 -4.47 9.86 -69.73
N THR A 6 -3.68 8.78 -69.55
CA THR A 6 -2.20 8.71 -69.38
C THR A 6 -1.79 8.22 -67.99
N THR A 7 -1.12 7.08 -67.70
CA THR A 7 -0.17 6.17 -68.39
C THR A 7 1.21 6.21 -67.68
N ILE A 8 1.80 5.00 -67.57
CA ILE A 8 3.23 4.64 -67.43
C ILE A 8 3.84 4.46 -66.03
N ARG A 9 4.40 3.25 -65.89
CA ARG A 9 5.36 2.71 -64.91
C ARG A 9 6.69 3.46 -64.93
N PHE A 10 7.43 3.48 -63.82
CA PHE A 10 8.89 3.49 -63.89
C PHE A 10 9.52 2.61 -62.82
N VAL A 11 10.60 1.97 -63.24
CA VAL A 11 11.44 0.95 -62.57
C VAL A 11 12.74 1.62 -62.14
N ARG A 12 13.50 0.92 -61.27
CA ARG A 12 14.92 1.09 -60.86
C ARG A 12 15.17 1.89 -59.58
N SER A 13 16.21 1.67 -58.78
CA SER A 13 17.26 0.63 -58.61
C SER A 13 18.36 1.29 -57.75
N LEU A 14 19.09 0.51 -56.93
CA LEU A 14 20.42 0.80 -56.32
C LEU A 14 20.43 1.89 -55.22
N ALA A 15 21.20 1.83 -54.13
CA ALA A 15 22.26 0.94 -53.62
C ALA A 15 22.52 1.32 -52.13
N PRO A 16 23.27 0.51 -51.35
CA PRO A 16 23.50 0.70 -49.92
C PRO A 16 24.66 1.67 -49.63
N CYS A 17 24.56 2.44 -48.53
CA CYS A 17 25.67 3.21 -47.98
C CYS A 17 26.30 2.47 -46.79
N LEU A 18 27.56 2.05 -46.97
CA LEU A 18 28.47 1.63 -45.92
C LEU A 18 29.34 2.82 -45.49
N ALA A 19 29.41 3.11 -44.19
CA ALA A 19 30.58 3.74 -43.57
C ALA A 19 30.57 3.52 -42.05
N SER A 20 31.67 2.94 -41.56
CA SER A 20 31.95 2.47 -40.19
C SER A 20 32.47 3.60 -39.25
N PRO A 21 33.21 3.29 -38.17
CA PRO A 21 32.79 3.33 -36.78
C PRO A 21 33.33 4.55 -36.00
N ARG A 22 32.72 4.90 -34.87
CA ARG A 22 33.35 5.74 -33.83
C ARG A 22 33.47 4.95 -32.53
N GLY A 23 34.70 4.93 -32.01
CA GLY A 23 35.12 4.20 -30.81
C GLY A 23 34.57 4.75 -29.49
N PRO A 24 35.00 4.17 -28.37
CA PRO A 24 34.28 4.18 -27.10
C PRO A 24 34.52 5.46 -26.30
N SER A 25 33.46 6.02 -25.72
CA SER A 25 33.57 6.94 -24.59
C SER A 25 33.45 6.13 -23.30
N ALA A 26 34.55 6.08 -22.56
CA ALA A 26 34.64 5.47 -21.25
C ALA A 26 34.17 6.45 -20.16
N SER A 27 33.83 5.86 -19.01
CA SER A 27 33.90 6.43 -17.65
C SER A 27 32.68 7.27 -17.20
N PHE A 28 32.11 7.15 -16.00
CA PHE A 28 32.48 6.49 -14.75
C PHE A 28 31.23 5.86 -14.11
N GLN A 29 31.35 4.61 -13.67
CA GLN A 29 30.44 4.02 -12.69
C GLN A 29 30.58 4.82 -11.38
N GLY A 30 29.51 5.49 -10.96
CA GLY A 30 29.39 6.00 -9.60
C GLY A 30 29.28 4.84 -8.64
N THR A 31 30.42 4.36 -8.14
CA THR A 31 30.50 3.50 -6.97
C THR A 31 29.87 4.26 -5.81
N ARG A 32 28.68 3.84 -5.36
CA ARG A 32 28.15 4.29 -4.07
C ARG A 32 29.11 3.78 -3.00
N PHE A 33 29.87 4.71 -2.41
CA PHE A 33 30.70 4.43 -1.25
C PHE A 33 29.83 3.93 -0.11
N LEU A 34 30.13 2.73 0.39
CA LEU A 34 29.59 2.22 1.64
C LEU A 34 30.05 3.16 2.75
N HIS A 35 29.10 3.85 3.37
CA HIS A 35 29.35 4.69 4.53
C HIS A 35 29.73 3.77 5.71
N THR A 36 31.00 3.78 6.12
CA THR A 36 31.48 3.00 7.26
C THR A 36 31.33 3.83 8.53
N THR A 37 30.21 3.67 9.23
CA THR A 37 30.18 4.03 10.65
C THR A 37 30.77 2.85 11.43
N THR A 38 31.87 3.12 12.13
CA THR A 38 32.59 2.16 12.96
C THR A 38 31.78 1.84 14.21
N LEU A 39 30.90 0.83 14.14
CA LEU A 39 30.36 0.19 15.33
C LEU A 39 31.15 -1.08 15.61
N ARG A 40 31.86 -1.10 16.75
CA ARG A 40 32.43 -2.30 17.36
C ARG A 40 31.32 -3.35 17.50
N ARG A 41 31.34 -4.40 16.67
CA ARG A 41 30.43 -5.53 16.75
C ARG A 41 31.20 -6.76 17.24
N ASN A 42 30.99 -7.13 18.50
CA ASN A 42 31.49 -8.38 19.10
C ASN A 42 30.55 -9.55 18.72
N SER A 43 30.43 -9.88 17.43
CA SER A 43 29.77 -11.12 17.00
C SER A 43 30.38 -11.66 15.70
N ALA A 44 30.69 -12.96 15.67
CA ALA A 44 31.32 -13.64 14.53
C ALA A 44 30.40 -13.79 13.30
N LEU A 45 29.11 -13.50 13.43
CA LEU A 45 28.14 -13.49 12.34
C LEU A 45 27.48 -12.10 12.30
N THR A 46 27.38 -11.54 11.10
CA THR A 46 26.66 -10.29 10.82
C THR A 46 25.37 -10.62 10.11
N ASN A 47 24.24 -10.34 10.75
CA ASN A 47 22.97 -10.36 10.06
C ASN A 47 22.90 -9.14 9.12
N ILE A 48 23.16 -9.37 7.83
CA ILE A 48 23.08 -8.34 6.78
C ILE A 48 21.63 -7.95 6.45
N LEU A 49 20.63 -8.68 6.98
CA LEU A 49 19.21 -8.54 6.62
C LEU A 49 18.26 -8.39 7.83
N GLY A 50 18.74 -8.40 9.07
CA GLY A 50 17.85 -8.58 10.22
C GLY A 50 18.31 -7.93 11.52
N ASP A 51 18.63 -6.65 11.43
CA ASP A 51 18.60 -5.74 12.58
C ASP A 51 17.29 -4.89 12.62
N GLY A 52 16.31 -5.23 11.78
CA GLY A 52 15.02 -4.54 11.71
C GLY A 52 13.93 -5.19 12.57
N PRO A 53 12.90 -4.43 13.01
CA PRO A 53 11.70 -5.02 13.61
C PRO A 53 11.06 -6.02 12.63
N ALA A 54 10.35 -7.02 13.17
CA ALA A 54 9.67 -8.04 12.37
C ALA A 54 8.84 -7.38 11.24
N PRO A 55 8.81 -7.97 10.02
CA PRO A 55 8.12 -7.37 8.89
C PRO A 55 6.65 -7.17 9.23
N ALA A 56 6.10 -6.01 8.86
CA ALA A 56 4.69 -5.74 9.06
C ALA A 56 3.83 -6.81 8.38
N VAL A 57 2.71 -7.19 9.00
CA VAL A 57 1.73 -8.09 8.39
C VAL A 57 1.23 -7.45 7.11
N GLN A 58 1.43 -8.13 5.99
CA GLN A 58 1.07 -7.62 4.67
C GLN A 58 -0.30 -8.13 4.23
N VAL A 59 -1.07 -7.25 3.57
CA VAL A 59 -2.36 -7.60 3.00
C VAL A 59 -2.18 -7.96 1.53
N LYS A 60 -2.56 -9.18 1.15
CA LYS A 60 -2.43 -9.64 -0.24
C LYS A 60 -3.57 -9.13 -1.12
N SER A 61 -4.81 -9.26 -0.65
CA SER A 61 -5.98 -8.86 -1.41
C SER A 61 -7.16 -8.48 -0.52
N ALA A 62 -8.03 -7.60 -1.00
CA ALA A 62 -9.34 -7.34 -0.42
C ALA A 62 -10.41 -7.67 -1.46
N GLY A 63 -11.09 -8.80 -1.24
CA GLY A 63 -12.02 -9.41 -2.19
C GLY A 63 -13.41 -9.61 -1.59
N GLU A 64 -14.23 -10.40 -2.28
CA GLU A 64 -15.61 -10.69 -1.87
C GLU A 64 -15.69 -11.59 -0.64
N THR A 65 -14.69 -12.46 -0.45
CA THR A 65 -14.62 -13.40 0.67
C THR A 65 -14.14 -12.76 1.97
N GLY A 66 -13.44 -11.63 1.87
CA GLY A 66 -12.81 -10.96 2.99
C GLY A 66 -11.47 -10.34 2.62
N ILE A 67 -10.66 -10.06 3.63
CA ILE A 67 -9.30 -9.53 3.51
C ILE A 67 -8.33 -10.71 3.62
N GLU A 68 -7.60 -10.98 2.55
CA GLU A 68 -6.60 -12.04 2.47
C GLU A 68 -5.23 -11.49 2.85
N LEU A 69 -4.57 -12.13 3.81
CA LEU A 69 -3.21 -11.82 4.24
C LEU A 69 -2.18 -12.55 3.37
N ALA A 70 -0.92 -12.11 3.44
CA ALA A 70 0.17 -12.73 2.69
C ALA A 70 0.45 -14.20 3.07
N ASP A 71 0.08 -14.61 4.29
CA ASP A 71 0.17 -16.00 4.77
C ASP A 71 -0.98 -16.90 4.28
N GLY A 72 -1.96 -16.33 3.57
CA GLY A 72 -3.15 -17.02 3.08
C GLY A 72 -4.33 -17.02 4.05
N LEU A 73 -4.23 -16.39 5.22
CA LEU A 73 -5.36 -16.23 6.13
C LEU A 73 -6.40 -15.28 5.54
N ILE A 74 -7.66 -15.69 5.54
CA ILE A 74 -8.78 -14.86 5.08
C ILE A 74 -9.57 -14.36 6.28
N LEU A 75 -9.66 -13.04 6.42
CA LEU A 75 -10.41 -12.35 7.46
C LEU A 75 -11.78 -11.93 6.91
N PRO A 76 -12.89 -12.60 7.29
CA PRO A 76 -14.22 -12.29 6.75
C PRO A 76 -14.85 -11.05 7.40
N GLY A 77 -14.33 -10.64 8.57
CA GLY A 77 -14.82 -9.49 9.33
C GLY A 77 -13.96 -8.24 9.13
N ALA A 78 -14.41 -7.13 9.72
CA ALA A 78 -13.62 -5.93 9.83
C ALA A 78 -12.39 -6.18 10.73
N CYS A 79 -11.26 -5.55 10.39
CA CYS A 79 -10.03 -5.74 11.13
C CYS A 79 -9.16 -4.48 11.15
N ILE A 80 -8.32 -4.37 12.17
CA ILE A 80 -7.35 -3.30 12.35
C ILE A 80 -5.94 -3.90 12.31
N PHE A 81 -5.12 -3.36 11.42
CA PHE A 81 -3.70 -3.63 11.30
C PHE A 81 -2.94 -2.54 12.05
N LEU A 82 -2.12 -2.95 13.01
CA LEU A 82 -1.36 -2.04 13.84
C LEU A 82 -0.11 -2.72 14.37
N ALA A 83 1.06 -2.09 14.17
CA ALA A 83 2.34 -2.54 14.73
C ALA A 83 2.65 -4.03 14.44
N GLY A 84 2.36 -4.49 13.22
CA GLY A 84 2.56 -5.88 12.81
C GLY A 84 1.60 -6.88 13.47
N ARG A 85 0.49 -6.41 14.04
CA ARG A 85 -0.59 -7.25 14.59
C ARG A 85 -1.88 -6.95 13.88
N VAL A 86 -2.77 -7.94 13.89
CA VAL A 86 -4.12 -7.83 13.34
C VAL A 86 -5.12 -8.07 14.45
N PHE A 87 -6.03 -7.12 14.62
CA PHE A 87 -7.12 -7.16 15.58
C PHE A 87 -8.43 -7.31 14.82
N LEU A 88 -9.31 -8.19 15.27
CA LEU A 88 -10.70 -8.19 14.79
C LEU A 88 -11.41 -6.96 15.33
N TRP A 89 -12.13 -6.29 14.45
CA TRP A 89 -12.80 -5.04 14.76
C TRP A 89 -14.31 -5.25 14.74
N ASP A 90 -14.91 -5.22 15.93
CA ASP A 90 -16.34 -5.42 16.13
C ASP A 90 -17.07 -4.09 15.89
N VAL A 91 -17.46 -3.86 14.64
CA VAL A 91 -18.14 -2.63 14.21
C VAL A 91 -19.42 -2.90 13.43
N PRO A 92 -20.41 -1.98 13.53
CA PRO A 92 -21.59 -2.01 12.68
C PRO A 92 -21.20 -1.94 11.20
N THR A 93 -22.02 -2.53 10.36
CA THR A 93 -21.79 -2.49 8.92
C THR A 93 -21.83 -1.05 8.39
N PRO A 94 -20.94 -0.69 7.44
CA PRO A 94 -20.83 0.68 6.95
C PRO A 94 -22.05 1.18 6.16
N ASN A 95 -23.00 0.30 5.83
CA ASN A 95 -24.22 0.69 5.09
C ASN A 95 -25.08 1.70 5.88
N ASP A 96 -24.95 1.72 7.20
CA ASP A 96 -25.69 2.62 8.09
C ASP A 96 -25.11 4.04 8.17
N ARG A 97 -24.17 4.40 7.27
CA ARG A 97 -23.62 5.76 7.12
C ARG A 97 -23.14 6.39 8.44
N TRP A 98 -22.47 5.61 9.29
CA TRP A 98 -21.97 5.99 10.63
C TRP A 98 -23.03 6.18 11.73
N SER A 99 -24.31 5.87 11.49
CA SER A 99 -25.39 6.11 12.47
C SER A 99 -25.23 5.28 13.75
N ASN A 100 -24.79 4.02 13.62
CA ASN A 100 -24.63 3.09 14.74
C ASN A 100 -23.23 3.12 15.36
N TRP A 101 -22.35 4.00 14.88
CA TRP A 101 -20.95 4.04 15.29
C TRP A 101 -20.76 4.85 16.57
N LYS A 102 -20.04 4.28 17.54
CA LYS A 102 -19.63 4.93 18.79
C LYS A 102 -18.13 5.21 18.81
N LEU A 103 -17.72 6.12 19.71
CA LEU A 103 -16.30 6.44 19.92
C LEU A 103 -15.52 5.23 20.45
N GLU A 104 -16.18 4.37 21.23
CA GLU A 104 -15.65 3.12 21.78
C GLU A 104 -15.04 2.21 20.71
N HIS A 105 -15.54 2.23 19.47
CA HIS A 105 -14.94 1.43 18.39
C HIS A 105 -13.51 1.85 18.02
N PHE A 106 -13.08 3.04 18.44
CA PHE A 106 -11.74 3.56 18.20
C PHE A 106 -10.87 3.61 19.47
N GLU A 107 -11.33 3.04 20.59
CA GLU A 107 -10.62 3.07 21.88
C GLU A 107 -9.24 2.39 21.83
N ILE A 108 -9.05 1.46 20.88
CA ILE A 108 -7.77 0.79 20.67
C ILE A 108 -6.63 1.80 20.47
N PHE A 109 -6.90 2.95 19.85
CA PHE A 109 -5.89 3.98 19.60
C PHE A 109 -5.48 4.78 20.85
N ASP A 110 -6.26 4.69 21.93
CA ASP A 110 -5.92 5.33 23.21
C ASP A 110 -5.00 4.46 24.05
N VAL A 111 -5.15 3.13 23.95
CA VAL A 111 -4.41 2.16 24.80
C VAL A 111 -3.09 1.72 24.19
N ILE A 112 -2.94 1.80 22.86
CA ILE A 112 -1.76 1.31 22.16
C ILE A 112 -0.57 2.27 22.28
N VAL A 113 0.62 1.67 22.40
CA VAL A 113 1.91 2.38 22.43
C VAL A 113 2.92 1.58 21.60
N PRO A 114 3.66 2.20 20.66
CA PRO A 114 3.58 3.60 20.24
C PRO A 114 2.33 3.90 19.41
N LYS A 115 1.89 5.17 19.43
CA LYS A 115 0.75 5.62 18.62
C LYS A 115 1.09 5.70 17.12
N PRO A 116 0.20 5.26 16.23
CA PRO A 116 0.36 5.45 14.80
C PRO A 116 0.22 6.94 14.48
N GLU A 117 1.00 7.41 13.51
CA GLU A 117 0.90 8.78 13.00
C GLU A 117 -0.28 8.91 12.04
N LEU A 118 -0.58 7.84 11.30
CA LEU A 118 -1.62 7.80 10.26
C LEU A 118 -2.46 6.53 10.40
N LEU A 119 -3.78 6.70 10.34
CA LEU A 119 -4.79 5.67 10.24
C LEU A 119 -5.43 5.72 8.86
N LEU A 120 -5.27 4.65 8.09
CA LEU A 120 -5.95 4.43 6.83
C LEU A 120 -7.27 3.73 7.11
N LEU A 121 -8.39 4.39 6.83
CA LEU A 121 -9.73 3.85 7.03
C LEU A 121 -10.29 3.37 5.70
N GLY A 122 -10.33 2.05 5.51
CA GLY A 122 -10.92 1.38 4.35
C GLY A 122 -12.40 1.12 4.56
N THR A 123 -13.28 1.85 3.89
CA THR A 123 -14.74 1.79 4.14
C THR A 123 -15.50 0.77 3.27
N GLY A 124 -14.79 -0.20 2.67
CA GLY A 124 -15.36 -1.22 1.79
C GLY A 124 -15.20 -0.86 0.31
N LYS A 125 -16.30 -0.93 -0.45
CA LYS A 125 -16.31 -0.74 -1.91
C LYS A 125 -16.00 0.69 -2.35
N SER A 126 -16.33 1.68 -1.52
CA SER A 126 -16.15 3.09 -1.85
C SER A 126 -15.78 3.87 -0.60
N ALA A 127 -14.96 4.91 -0.78
CA ALA A 127 -14.56 5.81 0.28
C ALA A 127 -15.78 6.56 0.84
N MET A 128 -16.00 6.46 2.15
CA MET A 128 -17.06 7.17 2.83
C MET A 128 -16.47 8.15 3.85
N LEU A 129 -16.79 9.44 3.72
CA LEU A 129 -16.27 10.45 4.63
C LEU A 129 -16.64 10.17 6.09
N LEU A 130 -15.64 10.23 6.96
CA LEU A 130 -15.81 10.07 8.39
C LEU A 130 -16.40 11.35 9.01
N PRO A 131 -17.45 11.26 9.86
CA PRO A 131 -18.01 12.42 10.54
C PRO A 131 -16.98 13.18 11.40
N PRO A 132 -17.09 14.52 11.52
CA PRO A 132 -16.12 15.34 12.25
C PRO A 132 -15.87 14.88 13.69
N LYS A 133 -16.91 14.39 14.38
CA LYS A 133 -16.82 13.87 15.74
C LYS A 133 -15.73 12.81 15.93
N PHE A 134 -15.63 11.84 15.02
CA PHE A 134 -14.62 10.78 15.09
C PHE A 134 -13.24 11.30 14.69
N ARG A 135 -13.20 12.22 13.73
CA ARG A 135 -11.94 12.85 13.29
C ARG A 135 -11.30 13.65 14.41
N GLU A 136 -12.09 14.44 15.14
CA GLU A 136 -11.63 15.19 16.31
C GLU A 136 -11.17 14.27 17.44
N TYR A 137 -11.89 13.17 17.69
CA TYR A 137 -11.52 12.19 18.70
C TYR A 137 -10.13 11.58 18.42
N LEU A 138 -9.92 11.08 17.21
CA LEU A 138 -8.63 10.50 16.81
C LEU A 138 -7.51 11.55 16.70
N SER A 139 -7.84 12.77 16.26
CA SER A 139 -6.87 13.87 16.27
C SER A 139 -6.42 14.22 17.68
N LYS A 140 -7.31 14.19 18.69
CA LYS A 140 -6.94 14.37 20.10
C LYS A 140 -6.06 13.23 20.61
N ALA A 141 -6.27 12.02 20.10
CA ALA A 141 -5.38 10.90 20.37
C ALA A 141 -4.00 11.05 19.71
N GLY A 142 -3.83 11.98 18.76
CA GLY A 142 -2.60 12.23 18.01
C GLY A 142 -2.48 11.43 16.71
N VAL A 143 -3.60 10.90 16.21
CA VAL A 143 -3.66 10.04 15.02
C VAL A 143 -4.30 10.81 13.87
N GLN A 144 -3.59 10.95 12.75
CA GLN A 144 -4.18 11.49 11.51
C GLN A 144 -5.00 10.41 10.81
N ILE A 145 -6.08 10.79 10.13
CA ILE A 145 -6.95 9.84 9.43
C ILE A 145 -7.00 10.18 7.95
N ASP A 146 -6.89 9.15 7.12
CA ASP A 146 -7.21 9.22 5.70
C ASP A 146 -8.24 8.14 5.35
N THR A 147 -9.27 8.50 4.59
CA THR A 147 -10.41 7.60 4.30
C THR A 147 -10.45 7.25 2.83
N MET A 148 -10.47 5.96 2.53
CA MET A 148 -10.41 5.43 1.16
C MET A 148 -11.22 4.14 1.03
N ASP A 149 -11.35 3.61 -0.18
CA ASP A 149 -11.84 2.25 -0.38
C ASP A 149 -10.85 1.23 0.18
N THR A 150 -11.35 0.05 0.56
CA THR A 150 -10.54 -0.97 1.23
C THR A 150 -9.38 -1.45 0.37
N ARG A 151 -9.55 -1.55 -0.96
CA ARG A 151 -8.47 -2.02 -1.84
C ARG A 151 -7.30 -1.05 -1.87
N ASN A 152 -7.58 0.25 -2.03
CA ASN A 152 -6.56 1.28 -1.98
C ASN A 152 -5.93 1.36 -0.58
N ALA A 153 -6.72 1.25 0.49
CA ALA A 153 -6.21 1.21 1.87
C ALA A 153 -5.19 0.09 2.08
N CYS A 154 -5.46 -1.13 1.58
CA CYS A 154 -4.53 -2.24 1.67
C CYS A 154 -3.19 -1.92 0.98
N SER A 155 -3.23 -1.42 -0.25
CA SER A 155 -2.02 -1.12 -1.01
C SER A 155 -1.20 0.01 -0.38
N THR A 156 -1.86 1.08 0.09
CA THR A 156 -1.20 2.19 0.78
C THR A 156 -0.63 1.76 2.12
N TYR A 157 -1.35 0.93 2.88
CA TYR A 157 -0.85 0.37 4.13
C TYR A 157 0.41 -0.45 3.91
N ASN A 158 0.41 -1.39 2.96
CA ASN A 158 1.57 -2.23 2.67
C ASN A 158 2.80 -1.38 2.35
N LEU A 159 2.65 -0.39 1.47
CA LEU A 159 3.74 0.52 1.08
C LEU A 159 4.30 1.27 2.30
N LEU A 160 3.45 1.92 3.08
CA LEU A 160 3.88 2.70 4.25
C LEU A 160 4.44 1.83 5.37
N ALA A 161 3.92 0.60 5.51
CA ALA A 161 4.41 -0.35 6.49
C ALA A 161 5.79 -0.92 6.09
N GLU A 162 6.02 -1.16 4.80
CA GLU A 162 7.34 -1.53 4.25
C GLU A 162 8.37 -0.41 4.40
N GLU A 163 7.96 0.85 4.28
CA GLU A 163 8.79 2.02 4.59
C GLU A 163 9.17 2.13 6.08
N GLY A 164 8.55 1.32 6.96
CA GLY A 164 8.78 1.37 8.40
C GLY A 164 8.10 2.56 9.08
N ARG A 165 7.11 3.18 8.43
CA ARG A 165 6.32 4.26 9.03
C ARG A 165 5.34 3.70 10.05
N ARG A 166 4.98 4.51 11.05
CA ARG A 166 3.96 4.15 12.03
C ARG A 166 2.56 4.37 11.45
N VAL A 167 2.15 3.46 10.59
CA VAL A 167 0.83 3.44 9.96
C VAL A 167 -0.05 2.37 10.61
N ALA A 168 -1.34 2.68 10.72
CA ALA A 168 -2.39 1.73 11.06
C ALA A 168 -3.39 1.66 9.90
N ALA A 169 -4.05 0.52 9.72
CA ALA A 169 -5.15 0.40 8.77
C ALA A 169 -6.37 -0.21 9.45
N ALA A 170 -7.51 0.47 9.40
CA ALA A 170 -8.80 -0.07 9.82
C ALA A 170 -9.60 -0.41 8.55
N LEU A 171 -9.76 -1.69 8.28
CA LEU A 171 -10.29 -2.18 7.02
C LEU A 171 -11.66 -2.84 7.22
N LEU A 172 -12.65 -2.37 6.46
CA LEU A 172 -13.95 -2.99 6.35
C LEU A 172 -13.98 -3.91 5.13
N PRO A 173 -14.46 -5.16 5.27
CA PRO A 173 -14.65 -6.05 4.13
C PRO A 173 -15.72 -5.50 3.19
N ILE A 174 -15.59 -5.83 1.90
CA ILE A 174 -16.58 -5.43 0.87
C ILE A 174 -17.95 -6.06 1.19
N HIS A 175 -17.94 -7.31 1.66
CA HIS A 175 -19.12 -8.01 2.15
C HIS A 175 -18.91 -8.38 3.62
N PRO A 176 -19.42 -7.56 4.56
CA PRO A 176 -19.27 -7.85 5.97
C PRO A 176 -20.02 -9.12 6.35
N ARG A 177 -19.30 -10.09 6.92
CA ARG A 177 -19.90 -11.23 7.61
C ARG A 177 -19.77 -11.01 9.10
N SER A 178 -20.89 -11.12 9.82
CA SER A 178 -20.91 -11.11 11.27
C SER A 178 -20.19 -12.36 11.78
N TRP A 179 -19.15 -12.15 12.59
CA TRP A 179 -18.53 -13.22 13.36
C TRP A 179 -19.34 -13.44 14.63
N GLU A 180 -19.85 -14.66 14.85
CA GLU A 180 -20.44 -15.04 16.13
C GLU A 180 -19.31 -15.38 17.12
N ARG A 181 -19.14 -14.55 18.16
CA ARG A 181 -18.31 -14.92 19.32
C ARG A 181 -19.01 -16.06 20.06
N LYS A 182 -18.44 -17.27 20.03
CA LYS A 182 -18.80 -18.36 20.95
C LYS A 182 -18.17 -18.15 22.31
#